data_AF-A0A482UQM7-F1
#
_entry.id   AF-A0A482UQM7-F1
#
_cell.length_a   1.000
_cell.length_b   1.000
_cell.length_c   1.000
_cell.angle_alpha   90.00
_cell.angle_beta   90.00
_cell.angle_gamma   90.00
#
_symmetry.space_group_name_H-M   'P 1'
#
loop_
_entity.id
_entity.type
_entity.pdbx_description
1 polymer ?
#
loop_
_entity_poly.entity_id
_entity_poly.type
_entity_poly.pdbx_seq_one_letter_code
_entity_poly.pdbx_strand_id
1 'polypeptide(L)'
;MYSLTYIFTHKISYTLCIQAIKLAARGVTLVVAAGDDGAPGHTVRAGSRSCGYYPLFPATCPYVVAVGSTMVGYRINAEWCSVLYIRQISTK
;
A
#
# COMPACT_ATOMS: atom_id res chain seq x y z
N MET A 1 18.68 -17.19 10.90
CA MET A 1 19.17 -16.50 9.68
C MET A 1 18.34 -15.25 9.36
N TYR A 2 17.86 -14.51 10.37
CA TYR A 2 16.93 -13.37 10.22
C TYR A 2 17.51 -12.02 10.69
N SER A 3 18.69 -12.04 11.32
CA SER A 3 19.25 -10.87 12.03
C SER A 3 19.80 -9.80 11.07
N LEU A 4 20.58 -10.19 10.05
CA LEU A 4 21.20 -9.22 9.14
C LEU A 4 20.21 -8.62 8.12
N THR A 5 19.25 -9.41 7.63
CA THR A 5 18.17 -8.91 6.76
C THR A 5 17.27 -7.92 7.50
N TYR A 6 16.95 -8.18 8.77
CA TYR A 6 16.15 -7.26 9.60
C TYR A 6 16.89 -5.95 9.90
N ILE A 7 18.21 -6.00 10.16
CA ILE A 7 19.03 -4.81 10.40
C ILE A 7 19.14 -3.95 9.12
N PHE A 8 19.27 -4.58 7.95
CA PHE A 8 19.35 -3.87 6.66
C PHE A 8 18.02 -3.19 6.30
N THR A 9 16.89 -3.89 6.46
CA THR A 9 15.55 -3.30 6.23
C THR A 9 15.25 -2.18 7.22
N HIS A 10 15.61 -2.34 8.50
CA HIS A 10 15.40 -1.32 9.53
C HIS A 10 16.18 -0.03 9.24
N LYS A 11 17.42 -0.11 8.74
CA LYS A 11 18.22 1.06 8.37
C LYS A 11 17.63 1.81 7.19
N ILE A 12 17.17 1.11 6.16
CA ILE A 12 16.56 1.73 4.97
C ILE A 12 15.27 2.46 5.36
N SER A 13 14.40 1.81 6.13
CA SER A 13 13.12 2.40 6.51
C SER A 13 13.29 3.67 7.35
N TYR A 14 14.22 3.63 8.32
CA TYR A 14 14.55 4.79 9.14
C TYR A 14 15.15 5.93 8.32
N THR A 15 16.11 5.63 7.44
CA THR A 15 16.79 6.64 6.63
C THR A 15 15.82 7.32 5.67
N LEU A 16 14.97 6.55 4.98
CA LEU A 16 13.99 7.12 4.05
C LEU A 16 13.01 8.04 4.77
N CYS A 17 12.54 7.68 5.98
CA CYS A 17 11.70 8.58 6.75
C CYS A 17 12.40 9.88 7.14
N ILE A 18 13.68 9.84 7.53
CA ILE A 18 14.44 11.07 7.81
C ILE A 18 14.55 11.95 6.55
N GLN A 19 14.80 11.35 5.38
CA GLN A 19 14.87 12.14 4.15
C GLN A 19 13.50 12.71 3.76
N ALA A 20 12.42 11.97 4.01
CA ALA A 20 11.06 12.47 3.82
C ALA A 20 10.77 13.69 4.70
N ILE A 21 11.21 13.71 5.97
CA ILE A 21 11.11 14.91 6.84
C ILE A 21 11.84 16.09 6.23
N LYS A 22 13.08 15.88 5.75
CA LYS A 22 13.88 16.96 5.17
C LYS A 22 13.23 17.53 3.91
N LEU A 23 12.58 16.69 3.11
CA LEU A 23 11.81 17.11 1.94
C LEU A 23 10.53 17.86 2.35
N ALA A 24 9.81 17.36 3.34
CA ALA A 24 8.63 18.04 3.89
C ALA A 24 8.96 19.43 4.45
N ALA A 25 10.11 19.58 5.13
CA ALA A 25 10.62 20.86 5.62
C ALA A 25 10.97 21.85 4.48
N ARG A 26 11.19 21.35 3.26
CA ARG A 26 11.39 22.15 2.04
C ARG A 26 10.08 22.42 1.28
N GLY A 27 8.93 22.03 1.82
CA GLY A 27 7.63 22.18 1.17
C GLY A 27 7.35 21.15 0.07
N VAL A 28 8.10 20.04 0.01
CA VAL A 28 7.86 18.97 -0.96
C VAL A 28 6.88 17.95 -0.40
N THR A 29 5.80 17.68 -1.12
CA THR A 29 4.84 16.61 -0.78
C THR A 29 5.25 15.31 -1.45
N LEU A 30 5.50 14.28 -0.66
CA LEU A 30 5.75 12.92 -1.14
C LEU A 30 4.44 12.12 -1.09
N VAL A 31 4.02 11.60 -2.25
CA VAL A 31 2.84 10.75 -2.37
C VAL A 31 3.28 9.32 -2.68
N VAL A 32 2.76 8.35 -1.92
CA VAL A 32 3.08 6.93 -2.08
C VAL A 32 1.80 6.10 -2.14
N ALA A 33 1.83 4.99 -2.87
CA ALA A 33 0.72 4.05 -2.87
C ALA A 33 0.62 3.34 -1.51
N ALA A 34 -0.59 3.19 -0.98
CA ALA A 34 -0.85 2.45 0.26
C ALA A 34 -0.67 0.93 0.10
N GLY A 35 -0.68 0.42 -1.14
CA GLY A 35 -0.60 -0.99 -1.49
C GLY A 35 -1.91 -1.54 -2.08
N ASP A 36 -1.82 -2.74 -2.68
CA ASP A 36 -2.90 -3.43 -3.40
C ASP A 36 -3.32 -4.76 -2.75
N ASP A 37 -2.56 -5.27 -1.78
CA ASP A 37 -2.83 -6.52 -1.06
C ASP A 37 -3.90 -6.41 0.05
N GLY A 38 -4.47 -5.22 0.23
CA GLY A 38 -5.40 -4.94 1.33
C GLY A 38 -4.75 -5.04 2.71
N ALA A 39 -5.58 -5.18 3.74
CA ALA A 39 -5.14 -5.18 5.15
C ALA A 39 -4.08 -6.24 5.50
N PRO A 40 -4.14 -7.50 5.01
CA PRO A 40 -3.16 -8.51 5.41
C PRO A 40 -1.81 -8.39 4.66
N GLY A 41 -1.68 -7.46 3.72
CA GLY A 41 -0.44 -7.19 2.99
C GLY A 41 0.08 -8.42 2.24
N HIS A 42 1.39 -8.49 1.98
CA HIS A 42 2.01 -9.54 1.15
C HIS A 42 1.72 -10.98 1.61
N THR A 43 1.29 -11.18 2.84
CA THR A 43 0.92 -12.51 3.37
C THR A 43 -0.23 -13.15 2.59
N VAL A 44 -1.09 -12.37 1.93
CA VAL A 44 -2.16 -12.89 1.06
C VAL A 44 -1.61 -13.55 -0.21
N ARG A 45 -0.39 -13.18 -0.62
CA ARG A 45 0.26 -13.73 -1.83
C ARG A 45 0.75 -15.17 -1.62
N ALA A 46 1.00 -15.56 -0.36
CA ALA A 46 1.38 -16.93 0.00
C ALA A 46 0.16 -17.84 0.27
N GLY A 47 -1.04 -17.28 0.35
CA GLY A 47 -2.28 -18.03 0.59
C GLY A 47 -3.46 -17.12 0.89
N SER A 48 -4.63 -17.48 0.39
CA SER A 48 -5.85 -16.65 0.43
C SER A 48 -6.56 -16.57 1.80
N ARG A 49 -5.92 -17.04 2.88
CA ARG A 49 -6.50 -17.12 4.25
C ARG A 49 -5.63 -16.45 5.31
N SER A 50 -4.93 -15.39 4.92
CA SER A 50 -4.12 -14.62 5.85
C SER A 50 -5.00 -13.64 6.63
N CYS A 51 -5.15 -13.87 7.93
CA CYS A 51 -5.83 -12.97 8.85
C CYS A 51 -4.79 -12.10 9.56
N GLY A 52 -4.97 -10.79 9.56
CA GLY A 52 -4.10 -9.85 10.26
C GLY A 52 -3.94 -8.51 9.53
N TYR A 53 -3.18 -7.61 10.15
CA TYR A 53 -2.79 -6.33 9.55
C TYR A 53 -1.29 -6.35 9.29
N TYR A 54 -0.89 -6.12 8.04
CA TYR A 54 0.50 -5.99 7.64
C TYR A 54 0.70 -4.65 6.94
N PRO A 55 1.04 -3.60 7.69
CA PRO A 55 1.17 -2.27 7.12
C PRO A 55 2.46 -2.18 6.28
N LEU A 56 2.37 -1.58 5.09
CA LEU A 56 3.44 -1.56 4.11
C LEU A 56 4.32 -0.31 4.24
N PHE A 57 5.64 -0.50 4.22
CA PHE A 57 6.61 0.59 4.07
C PHE A 57 6.83 0.87 2.57
N PRO A 58 6.92 2.15 2.10
CA PRO A 58 7.04 3.40 2.85
C PRO A 58 5.73 4.09 3.28
N ALA A 59 4.55 3.51 3.01
CA ALA A 59 3.26 4.13 3.34
C ALA A 59 3.01 4.34 4.84
N THR A 60 3.72 3.61 5.72
CA THR A 60 3.71 3.80 7.18
C THR A 60 4.53 4.97 7.69
N CYS A 61 5.33 5.61 6.84
CA CYS A 61 6.13 6.75 7.26
C CYS A 61 5.22 7.97 7.52
N PRO A 62 5.31 8.65 8.68
CA PRO A 62 4.39 9.74 9.00
C PRO A 62 4.63 11.03 8.19
N TYR A 63 5.71 11.07 7.39
CA TYR A 63 6.12 12.23 6.61
C TYR A 63 5.84 12.08 5.11
N VAL A 64 5.02 11.10 4.73
CA VAL A 64 4.53 10.91 3.36
C VAL A 64 3.00 10.85 3.37
N VAL A 65 2.39 11.13 2.22
CA VAL A 65 0.95 10.97 2.01
C VAL A 65 0.72 9.60 1.37
N ALA A 66 0.15 8.67 2.13
CA ALA A 66 -0.25 7.37 1.63
C ALA A 66 -1.64 7.45 0.97
N VAL A 67 -1.73 7.05 -0.30
CA VAL A 67 -2.97 7.09 -1.08
C VAL A 67 -3.44 5.67 -1.38
N GLY A 68 -4.67 5.38 -0.95
CA GLY A 68 -5.40 4.16 -1.29
C GLY A 68 -6.17 4.29 -2.61
N SER A 69 -6.73 3.18 -3.09
CA SER A 69 -7.54 3.15 -4.31
C SER A 69 -9.01 3.02 -3.98
N THR A 70 -9.85 3.67 -4.79
CA THR A 70 -11.30 3.44 -4.82
C THR A 70 -11.72 3.04 -6.22
N MET A 71 -12.85 2.35 -6.34
CA MET A 71 -13.42 1.98 -7.61
C MET A 71 -14.39 3.05 -8.09
N VAL A 72 -14.10 3.66 -9.24
CA VAL A 72 -15.00 4.62 -9.88
C VAL A 72 -16.09 3.85 -10.63
N GLY A 73 -17.34 3.95 -10.16
CA GLY A 73 -18.50 3.35 -10.80
C GLY A 73 -18.96 4.17 -12.01
N TYR A 74 -18.31 4.02 -13.16
CA TYR A 74 -18.83 4.61 -14.41
C TYR A 74 -19.85 3.65 -15.05
N ARG A 75 -21.03 4.18 -15.41
CA ARG A 75 -22.02 3.46 -16.24
C ARG A 75 -21.61 3.59 -17.71
N ILE A 76 -20.64 2.80 -18.14
CA ILE A 76 -20.37 2.59 -19.58
C ILE A 76 -21.06 1.29 -19.96
N ASN A 77 -21.65 1.26 -21.14
CA ASN A 77 -21.98 0.02 -21.82
C ASN A 77 -20.68 -0.81 -21.87
N ALA A 78 -20.68 -1.93 -21.15
CA ALA A 78 -19.48 -2.55 -20.62
C ALA A 78 -18.61 -3.15 -21.72
N GLU A 79 -17.46 -2.52 -22.00
CA GLU A 79 -16.43 -3.10 -22.88
C GLU A 79 -15.01 -2.97 -22.33
N TRP A 80 -14.82 -2.31 -21.18
CA TRP A 80 -13.49 -2.18 -20.56
C TRP A 80 -13.49 -2.78 -19.15
N CYS A 81 -12.35 -3.41 -18.82
CA CYS A 81 -12.02 -4.37 -17.76
C CYS A 81 -12.54 -4.13 -16.31
N SER A 82 -13.25 -3.02 -16.03
CA SER A 82 -13.63 -2.60 -14.67
C SER A 82 -15.06 -3.01 -14.22
N VAL A 83 -15.95 -3.41 -15.12
CA VAL A 83 -17.35 -3.74 -14.76
C VAL A 83 -17.53 -5.16 -14.21
N LEU A 84 -16.64 -6.11 -14.55
CA LEU A 84 -16.69 -7.47 -14.02
C LEU A 84 -16.31 -7.56 -12.54
N TYR A 85 -15.46 -6.65 -12.05
CA TYR A 85 -15.02 -6.65 -10.64
C TYR A 85 -16.13 -6.22 -9.67
N ILE A 86 -17.00 -5.28 -10.08
CA ILE A 86 -18.14 -4.82 -9.25
C ILE A 86 -19.12 -5.97 -8.94
N ARG A 87 -19.34 -6.89 -9.90
CA ARG A 87 -20.23 -8.04 -9.68
C ARG A 87 -19.65 -9.10 -8.73
N GLN A 88 -18.35 -9.09 -8.42
CA GLN A 88 -17.74 -10.02 -7.47
C GLN A 88 -17.83 -9.53 -6.01
N ILE A 89 -18.07 -8.24 -5.77
CA ILE A 89 -18.24 -7.66 -4.42
C ILE A 89 -19.70 -7.71 -3.97
N SER A 90 -20.66 -7.67 -4.90
CA SER A 90 -22.11 -7.68 -4.61
C SER A 90 -22.76 -9.07 -4.73
N THR A 91 -22.04 -10.14 -4.39
CA THR A 91 -22.62 -11.49 -4.20
C THR A 91 -22.31 -12.08 -2.83
N LYS A 92 -22.22 -11.22 -1.80
CA LYS A 92 -22.39 -11.63 -0.41
C LYS A 92 -23.43 -10.76 0.27
#